data_AF-A0A7Z0DT46-F1
#
_entry.id   AF-A0A7Z0DT46-F1
#
_cell.length_a   1.000
_cell.length_b   1.000
_cell.length_c   1.000
_cell.angle_alpha   90.00
_cell.angle_beta   90.00
_cell.angle_gamma   90.00
#
_symmetry.space_group_name_H-M   'P 1'
#
loop_
_entity.id
_entity.type
_entity.pdbx_description
1 polymer ?
#
loop_
_entity_poly.entity_id
_entity_poly.type
_entity_poly.pdbx_seq_one_letter_code
_entity_poly.pdbx_strand_id
1 'polypeptide(L)'
;MGSRYQLALEEARRSYDAQLAQLENLRSRGTWTVAAGALALSVIGVDTKGAGCWSYAWSILAFLCFATVVIGTVVIAWPQKVWAGQKPHLLVQWVELDDASTDDQIRDLALHLEQQSEANAKVIDRLQKWHGTVLIALLVEVPFLLLGKLWEGVNQ
;
A
#
# COMPACT_ATOMS: atom_id res chain seq x y z
N MET A 1 -10.36 -18.67 34.76
CA MET A 1 -10.67 -17.42 34.02
C MET A 1 -9.78 -17.22 32.79
N GLY A 2 -8.63 -17.90 32.66
CA GLY A 2 -7.72 -17.81 31.49
C GLY A 2 -8.25 -18.12 30.09
N SER A 3 -9.43 -18.75 29.96
CA SER A 3 -10.04 -19.02 28.63
C SER A 3 -10.41 -17.74 27.86
N ARG A 4 -10.80 -16.65 28.55
CA ARG A 4 -11.21 -15.40 27.87
C ARG A 4 -10.01 -14.63 27.33
N TYR A 5 -8.91 -14.63 28.07
CA TYR A 5 -7.69 -13.93 27.68
C TYR A 5 -6.95 -14.65 26.55
N GLN A 6 -6.92 -15.99 26.57
CA GLN A 6 -6.40 -16.78 25.46
C GLN A 6 -7.19 -16.53 24.16
N LEU A 7 -8.52 -16.45 24.25
CA LEU A 7 -9.37 -16.12 23.11
C LEU A 7 -9.05 -14.72 22.55
N ALA A 8 -8.87 -13.72 23.42
CA ALA A 8 -8.50 -12.37 23.01
C ALA A 8 -7.13 -12.33 22.30
N LEU A 9 -6.16 -13.09 22.79
CA LEU A 9 -4.84 -13.19 22.18
C LEU A 9 -4.87 -13.89 20.82
N GLU A 10 -5.67 -14.95 20.68
CA GLU A 10 -5.83 -15.66 19.40
C GLU A 10 -6.50 -14.76 18.36
N GLU A 11 -7.53 -14.01 18.75
CA GLU A 11 -8.20 -13.05 17.87
C GLU A 11 -7.27 -11.90 17.46
N ALA A 12 -6.44 -11.39 18.38
CA ALA A 12 -5.43 -10.39 18.07
C ALA A 12 -4.39 -10.89 17.05
N ARG A 13 -3.96 -12.16 17.15
CA ARG A 13 -3.09 -12.80 16.15
C ARG A 13 -3.77 -12.92 14.79
N ARG A 14 -5.03 -13.36 14.75
CA ARG A 14 -5.79 -13.44 13.49
C ARG A 14 -5.94 -12.08 12.82
N SER A 15 -6.24 -11.04 13.59
CA SER A 15 -6.32 -9.67 13.08
C SER A 15 -4.99 -9.21 12.48
N TYR A 16 -3.88 -9.53 13.13
CA TYR A 16 -2.54 -9.21 12.63
C TYR A 16 -2.20 -9.96 11.33
N ASP A 17 -2.48 -11.26 11.26
CA ASP A 17 -2.27 -12.05 10.05
C ASP A 17 -3.12 -11.54 8.88
N ALA A 18 -4.36 -11.12 9.16
CA ALA A 18 -5.22 -10.48 8.17
C ALA A 18 -4.64 -9.14 7.66
N GLN A 19 -4.04 -8.33 8.54
CA GLN A 19 -3.39 -7.07 8.16
C GLN A 19 -2.15 -7.31 7.28
N LEU A 20 -1.33 -8.32 7.60
CA LEU A 20 -0.19 -8.71 6.75
C LEU A 20 -0.65 -9.19 5.37
N ALA A 21 -1.69 -10.03 5.32
CA ALA A 21 -2.26 -10.50 4.06
C ALA A 21 -2.81 -9.34 3.21
N GLN A 22 -3.46 -8.35 3.84
CA GLN A 22 -3.93 -7.14 3.14
C GLN A 22 -2.78 -6.31 2.56
N LEU A 23 -1.69 -6.13 3.33
CA LEU A 23 -0.52 -5.39 2.86
C LEU A 23 0.15 -6.08 1.67
N GLU A 24 0.30 -7.41 1.73
CA GLU A 24 0.89 -8.18 0.64
C GLU A 24 0.01 -8.14 -0.61
N ASN A 25 -1.31 -8.24 -0.45
CA ASN A 25 -2.25 -8.07 -1.55
C ASN A 25 -2.12 -6.68 -2.19
N LEU A 26 -2.00 -5.63 -1.37
CA LEU A 26 -1.83 -4.25 -1.86
C LEU A 26 -0.53 -4.06 -2.64
N ARG A 27 0.58 -4.65 -2.17
CA ARG A 27 1.86 -4.63 -2.89
C ARG A 27 1.78 -5.36 -4.22
N SER A 28 1.18 -6.55 -4.23
CA SER A 28 0.95 -7.33 -5.45
C SER A 28 0.15 -6.53 -6.48
N ARG A 29 -0.96 -5.90 -6.05
CA ARG A 29 -1.76 -5.01 -6.91
C ARG A 29 -0.97 -3.81 -7.41
N GLY A 30 -0.16 -3.18 -6.54
CA GLY A 30 0.75 -2.09 -6.90
C GLY A 30 1.68 -2.45 -8.06
N THR A 31 2.33 -3.61 -7.98
CA THR A 31 3.21 -4.14 -9.03
C THR A 31 2.45 -4.32 -10.35
N TRP A 32 1.24 -4.89 -10.31
CA TRP A 32 0.39 -5.04 -11.50
C TRP A 32 -0.01 -3.70 -12.12
N THR A 33 -0.35 -2.69 -11.31
CA THR A 33 -0.71 -1.36 -11.82
C THR A 33 0.45 -0.66 -12.54
N VAL A 34 1.68 -0.76 -12.03
CA VAL A 34 2.85 -0.19 -12.73
C VAL A 34 3.13 -0.94 -14.02
N ALA A 35 3.05 -2.27 -13.99
CA ALA A 35 3.24 -3.09 -15.19
C ALA A 35 2.22 -2.72 -16.28
N ALA A 36 0.95 -2.52 -15.90
CA ALA A 36 -0.10 -2.09 -16.82
C ALA A 36 0.17 -0.70 -17.42
N GLY A 37 0.58 0.28 -16.60
CA GLY A 37 0.96 1.62 -17.09
C GLY A 37 2.16 1.59 -18.04
N ALA A 38 3.20 0.83 -17.68
CA ALA A 38 4.39 0.68 -18.52
C ALA A 38 4.05 0.02 -19.87
N LEU A 39 3.16 -0.96 -19.88
CA LEU A 39 2.65 -1.57 -21.11
C LEU A 39 1.83 -0.58 -21.95
N ALA A 40 0.96 0.22 -21.32
CA ALA A 40 0.17 1.24 -22.01
C ALA A 40 1.08 2.27 -22.70
N LEU A 41 2.10 2.77 -21.99
CA LEU A 41 3.12 3.65 -22.57
C LEU A 41 3.89 2.99 -23.71
N SER A 42 4.27 1.72 -23.58
CA SER A 42 5.02 1.00 -24.61
C SER A 42 4.20 0.75 -25.88
N VAL A 43 2.90 0.48 -25.75
CA VAL A 43 2.02 0.16 -26.90
C VAL A 43 1.51 1.43 -27.58
N ILE A 44 1.08 2.42 -26.81
CA ILE A 44 0.56 3.67 -27.39
C ILE A 44 1.70 4.51 -27.92
N GLY A 45 2.81 4.57 -27.17
CA GLY A 45 3.99 5.37 -27.48
C GLY A 45 3.75 6.86 -27.22
N VAL A 46 4.83 7.59 -27.03
CA VAL A 46 4.84 9.05 -27.06
C VAL A 46 5.72 9.44 -28.24
N ASP A 47 5.11 9.89 -29.34
CA ASP A 47 5.86 10.42 -30.46
C ASP A 47 5.96 11.94 -30.32
N THR A 48 7.17 12.44 -30.16
CA THR A 48 7.40 13.90 -29.98
C THR A 48 7.84 14.58 -31.26
N LYS A 49 8.08 13.82 -32.33
CA LYS A 49 8.64 14.34 -33.57
C LYS A 49 7.52 14.88 -34.46
N GLY A 50 7.45 16.21 -34.58
CA GLY A 50 6.45 16.88 -35.43
C GLY A 50 5.08 17.05 -34.77
N ALA A 51 4.95 16.69 -33.49
CA ALA A 51 3.74 16.88 -32.71
C ALA A 51 3.39 18.38 -32.62
N GLY A 52 2.16 18.74 -33.01
CA GLY A 52 1.63 20.08 -32.75
C GLY A 52 1.63 20.40 -31.26
N CYS A 53 1.65 21.69 -30.90
CA CYS A 53 1.73 22.16 -29.50
C CYS A 53 0.74 21.46 -28.55
N TRP A 54 -0.46 21.13 -29.06
CA TRP A 54 -1.50 20.44 -28.30
C TRP A 54 -1.19 18.96 -28.05
N SER A 55 -0.67 18.21 -29.03
CA SER A 55 -0.30 16.80 -28.82
C SER A 55 0.83 16.67 -27.80
N TYR A 56 1.84 17.55 -27.91
CA TYR A 56 2.95 17.60 -26.96
C TYR A 56 2.49 17.85 -25.51
N ALA A 57 1.50 18.72 -25.32
CA ALA A 57 0.92 18.98 -24.00
C ALA A 57 0.23 17.74 -23.40
N TRP A 58 -0.54 16.98 -24.20
CA TRP A 58 -1.18 15.74 -23.75
C TRP A 58 -0.16 14.66 -23.39
N SER A 59 0.92 14.53 -24.17
CA SER A 59 1.99 13.58 -23.89
C SER A 59 2.73 13.89 -22.58
N ILE A 60 3.01 15.17 -22.30
CA ILE A 60 3.60 15.57 -21.01
C ILE A 60 2.65 15.22 -19.86
N LEU A 61 1.36 15.50 -20.02
CA LEU A 61 0.38 15.24 -18.97
C LEU A 61 0.25 13.74 -18.68
N ALA A 62 0.24 12.90 -19.73
CA ALA A 62 0.30 11.45 -19.58
C ALA A 62 1.58 10.99 -18.86
N PHE A 63 2.73 11.54 -19.21
CA PHE A 63 4.00 11.23 -18.54
C PHE A 63 3.98 11.60 -17.05
N LEU A 64 3.38 12.75 -16.68
CA LEU A 64 3.22 13.14 -15.28
C LEU A 64 2.27 12.19 -14.52
N CYS A 65 1.20 11.73 -15.16
CA CYS A 65 0.33 10.69 -14.59
C CYS A 65 1.09 9.38 -14.35
N PHE A 66 1.86 8.91 -15.32
CA PHE A 66 2.68 7.70 -15.16
C PHE A 66 3.74 7.86 -14.05
N ALA A 67 4.40 9.02 -13.98
CA ALA A 67 5.34 9.30 -12.91
C ALA A 67 4.67 9.21 -11.52
N THR A 68 3.42 9.67 -11.42
CA THR A 68 2.61 9.53 -10.19
C THR A 68 2.31 8.07 -9.86
N VAL A 69 2.01 7.24 -10.87
CA VAL A 69 1.82 5.78 -10.72
C VAL A 69 3.08 5.11 -10.18
N VAL A 70 4.25 5.44 -10.74
CA VAL A 70 5.55 4.89 -10.31
C VAL A 70 5.86 5.31 -8.88
N ILE A 71 5.78 6.61 -8.57
CA ILE A 71 6.07 7.13 -7.22
C ILE A 71 5.12 6.51 -6.20
N GLY A 72 3.81 6.49 -6.48
CA GLY A 72 2.82 5.91 -5.57
C GLY A 72 3.05 4.42 -5.34
N THR A 73 3.47 3.68 -6.36
CA THR A 73 3.80 2.25 -6.21
C THR A 73 5.07 2.04 -5.41
N VAL A 74 6.10 2.87 -5.58
CA VAL A 74 7.29 2.83 -4.72
C VAL A 74 6.91 3.10 -3.26
N VAL A 75 6.02 4.05 -3.00
CA VAL A 75 5.52 4.34 -1.65
C VAL A 75 4.78 3.13 -1.05
N ILE A 76 3.97 2.42 -1.84
CA ILE A 76 3.26 1.19 -1.43
C ILE A 76 4.23 0.02 -1.20
N ALA A 77 5.22 -0.12 -2.07
CA ALA A 77 6.23 -1.17 -2.01
C ALA A 77 7.27 -0.91 -0.92
N TRP A 78 7.40 0.33 -0.44
CA TRP A 78 8.38 0.69 0.57
C TRP A 78 8.21 -0.17 1.81
N PRO A 79 9.30 -0.69 2.40
CA PRO A 79 9.25 -1.51 3.60
C PRO A 79 8.84 -0.64 4.79
N GLN A 80 7.53 -0.45 4.96
CA GLN A 80 6.98 0.14 6.16
C GLN A 80 7.09 -0.88 7.29
N LYS A 81 7.66 -0.44 8.41
CA LYS A 81 7.85 -1.28 9.58
C LYS A 81 6.48 -1.50 10.23
N VAL A 82 5.84 -2.62 9.89
CA VAL A 82 4.65 -3.11 10.62
C VAL A 82 5.19 -3.89 11.82
N TRP A 83 4.95 -3.39 13.03
CA TRP A 83 5.46 -4.03 14.25
C TRP A 83 4.36 -4.95 14.76
N ALA A 84 4.67 -6.25 14.81
CA ALA A 84 3.85 -7.29 15.46
C ALA A 84 4.31 -7.61 16.88
N GLY A 85 5.57 -7.26 17.17
CA GLY A 85 6.28 -7.79 18.32
C GLY A 85 5.97 -6.96 19.55
N GLN A 86 5.54 -7.64 20.62
CA GLN A 86 5.69 -7.09 21.95
C GLN A 86 7.18 -6.91 22.27
N LYS A 87 7.52 -5.89 23.05
CA LYS A 87 8.93 -5.61 23.36
C LYS A 87 9.55 -6.81 24.11
N PRO A 88 10.66 -7.40 23.63
CA PRO A 88 11.23 -8.62 24.21
C PRO A 88 11.56 -8.50 25.70
N HIS A 89 11.93 -7.30 26.16
CA HIS A 89 12.23 -7.06 27.57
C HIS A 89 11.01 -7.22 28.49
N LEU A 90 9.78 -6.99 28.01
CA LEU A 90 8.57 -7.18 28.80
C LEU A 90 8.25 -8.67 28.96
N LEU A 91 8.47 -9.47 27.91
CA LEU A 91 8.32 -10.92 27.97
C LEU A 91 9.35 -11.55 28.92
N VAL A 92 10.60 -11.09 28.87
CA VAL A 92 11.65 -11.54 29.80
C VAL A 92 11.32 -11.11 31.24
N GLN A 93 10.87 -9.87 31.43
CA GLN A 93 10.47 -9.37 32.75
C GLN A 93 9.31 -10.18 33.36
N TRP A 94 8.34 -10.64 32.57
CA TRP A 94 7.25 -11.51 33.04
C TRP A 94 7.67 -12.94 33.37
N VAL A 95 8.74 -13.42 32.74
CA VAL A 95 9.33 -14.73 33.05
C VAL A 95 10.23 -14.64 34.30
N GLU A 96 10.87 -13.50 34.52
CA GLU A 96 11.79 -13.29 35.65
C GLU A 96 11.10 -12.81 36.94
N LEU A 97 10.00 -12.04 36.83
CA LEU A 97 9.16 -11.71 37.98
C LEU A 97 8.07 -12.79 38.16
N ASP A 98 8.39 -13.79 38.98
CA ASP A 98 7.56 -14.95 39.37
C ASP A 98 6.20 -14.59 40.05
N ASP A 99 5.85 -13.30 40.12
CA ASP A 99 4.70 -12.76 40.87
C ASP A 99 3.56 -12.26 39.97
N ALA A 100 3.75 -12.24 38.64
CA ALA A 100 2.70 -11.84 37.70
C ALA A 100 1.83 -13.04 37.32
N SER A 101 0.56 -13.04 37.76
CA SER A 101 -0.44 -14.03 37.35
C SER A 101 -0.51 -14.13 35.82
N THR A 102 -0.64 -15.35 35.29
CA THR A 102 -0.81 -15.60 33.85
C THR A 102 -1.94 -14.78 33.24
N ASP A 103 -3.01 -14.51 33.99
CA ASP A 103 -4.13 -13.67 33.52
C ASP A 103 -3.72 -12.20 33.33
N ASP A 104 -2.84 -11.65 34.16
CA ASP A 104 -2.34 -10.27 34.05
C ASP A 104 -1.40 -10.10 32.85
N GLN A 105 -0.52 -11.10 32.61
CA GLN A 105 0.38 -11.12 31.46
C GLN A 105 -0.41 -11.14 30.13
N ILE A 106 -1.46 -11.97 30.05
CA ILE A 106 -2.26 -12.03 28.82
C ILE A 106 -3.08 -10.74 28.65
N ARG A 107 -3.56 -10.11 29.74
CA ARG A 107 -4.27 -8.82 29.67
C ARG A 107 -3.39 -7.73 29.09
N ASP A 108 -2.17 -7.56 29.59
CA ASP A 108 -1.25 -6.54 29.08
C ASP A 108 -0.81 -6.81 27.65
N LEU A 109 -0.63 -8.08 27.28
CA LEU A 109 -0.31 -8.46 25.90
C LEU A 109 -1.47 -8.17 24.95
N ALA A 110 -2.72 -8.41 25.37
CA ALA A 110 -3.91 -8.07 24.60
C ALA A 110 -4.02 -6.55 24.37
N LEU A 111 -3.82 -5.74 25.42
CA LEU A 111 -3.83 -4.27 25.31
C LEU A 111 -2.70 -3.74 24.41
N HIS A 112 -1.51 -4.34 24.48
CA HIS A 112 -0.39 -3.96 23.63
C HIS A 112 -0.65 -4.27 22.15
N LEU A 113 -1.21 -5.46 21.87
CA LEU A 113 -1.57 -5.86 20.51
C LEU A 113 -2.66 -4.96 19.93
N GLU A 114 -3.66 -4.59 20.73
CA GLU A 114 -4.72 -3.66 20.30
C GLU A 114 -4.13 -2.31 19.87
N GLN A 115 -3.28 -1.70 20.70
CA GLN A 115 -2.61 -0.42 20.38
C GLN A 115 -1.75 -0.52 19.10
N GLN A 116 -1.01 -1.61 18.92
CA GLN A 116 -0.23 -1.82 17.69
C GLN A 116 -1.13 -2.03 16.48
N SER A 117 -2.25 -2.75 16.65
CA SER A 117 -3.21 -3.01 15.57
C SER A 117 -3.87 -1.71 15.07
N GLU A 118 -4.21 -0.78 15.97
CA GLU A 118 -4.77 0.52 15.59
C GLU A 118 -3.74 1.40 14.85
N ALA A 119 -2.48 1.38 15.30
CA ALA A 119 -1.41 2.09 14.65
C ALA A 119 -1.16 1.55 13.22
N ASN A 120 -1.13 0.22 13.08
CA ASN A 120 -0.96 -0.45 11.79
C ASN A 120 -2.17 -0.21 10.87
N ALA A 121 -3.40 -0.20 11.40
CA ALA A 121 -4.61 0.08 10.63
C ALA A 121 -4.57 1.48 9.98
N LYS A 122 -4.09 2.50 10.70
CA LYS A 122 -3.91 3.86 10.15
C LYS A 122 -2.90 3.90 9.00
N VAL A 123 -1.86 3.09 9.11
CA VAL A 123 -0.84 2.96 8.07
C VAL A 123 -1.41 2.26 6.83
N ILE A 124 -2.12 1.15 7.01
CA ILE A 124 -2.78 0.41 5.93
C ILE A 124 -3.83 1.27 5.22
N ASP A 125 -4.67 2.01 5.96
CA ASP A 125 -5.66 2.94 5.39
C ASP A 125 -4.99 4.04 4.53
N ARG A 126 -3.86 4.58 5.01
CA ARG A 126 -3.07 5.55 4.24
C ARG A 126 -2.53 4.93 2.95
N LEU A 127 -2.00 3.71 3.00
CA LEU A 127 -1.50 3.01 1.82
C LEU A 127 -2.62 2.67 0.83
N GLN A 128 -3.81 2.31 1.31
CA GLN A 128 -4.99 2.09 0.46
C GLN A 128 -5.40 3.37 -0.27
N LYS A 129 -5.40 4.52 0.43
CA LYS A 129 -5.65 5.82 -0.20
C LYS A 129 -4.64 6.14 -1.29
N TRP A 130 -3.36 5.90 -1.04
CA TRP A 130 -2.31 6.03 -2.06
C TRP A 130 -2.55 5.12 -3.27
N HIS A 131 -2.93 3.86 -3.04
CA HIS A 131 -3.27 2.95 -4.13
C HIS A 131 -4.47 3.44 -4.95
N GLY A 132 -5.49 4.01 -4.29
CA GLY A 132 -6.61 4.67 -4.95
C GLY A 132 -6.14 5.82 -5.86
N THR A 133 -5.23 6.68 -5.39
CA THR A 133 -4.66 7.76 -6.20
C THR A 133 -3.88 7.22 -7.40
N VAL A 134 -3.11 6.15 -7.23
CA VAL A 134 -2.37 5.47 -8.31
C VAL A 134 -3.33 4.94 -9.37
N LEU A 135 -4.44 4.29 -8.96
CA LEU A 135 -5.44 3.79 -9.89
C LEU A 135 -6.12 4.90 -10.69
N ILE A 136 -6.46 6.02 -10.04
CA ILE A 136 -7.03 7.18 -10.72
C ILE A 136 -6.03 7.77 -11.72
N ALA A 137 -4.77 7.90 -11.32
CA ALA A 137 -3.71 8.40 -12.21
C ALA A 137 -3.56 7.50 -13.44
N LEU A 138 -3.56 6.17 -13.28
CA LEU A 138 -3.51 5.21 -14.38
C LEU A 138 -4.74 5.31 -15.31
N LEU A 139 -5.94 5.46 -14.73
CA LEU A 139 -7.18 5.61 -15.50
C LEU A 139 -7.20 6.91 -16.32
N VAL A 140 -6.51 7.96 -15.87
CA VAL A 140 -6.40 9.25 -16.56
C VAL A 140 -5.26 9.24 -17.59
N GLU A 141 -4.18 8.51 -17.31
CA GLU A 141 -3.03 8.34 -18.20
C GLU A 141 -3.43 7.78 -19.56
N VAL A 142 -4.21 6.70 -19.59
CA VAL A 142 -4.58 6.01 -20.84
C VAL A 142 -5.38 6.93 -21.80
N PRO A 143 -6.43 7.65 -21.36
CA PRO A 143 -7.12 8.64 -22.18
C PRO A 143 -6.20 9.74 -22.72
N PHE A 144 -5.27 10.26 -21.91
CA PHE A 144 -4.35 11.30 -22.38
C PHE A 144 -3.39 10.79 -23.44
N LEU A 145 -2.87 9.57 -23.29
CA LEU A 145 -2.06 8.92 -24.33
C LEU A 145 -2.85 8.74 -25.62
N LEU A 146 -4.11 8.30 -25.53
CA LEU A 146 -4.97 8.13 -26.70
C LEU A 146 -5.31 9.46 -27.38
N LEU A 147 -5.62 10.50 -26.60
CA LEU A 147 -5.94 11.82 -27.13
C LEU A 147 -4.75 12.47 -27.85
N GLY A 148 -3.54 12.36 -27.28
CA GLY A 148 -2.32 12.81 -27.94
C GLY A 148 -2.14 12.13 -29.30
N LYS A 149 -2.23 10.79 -29.32
CA LYS A 149 -2.07 10.00 -30.55
C LYS A 149 -3.14 10.27 -31.61
N LEU A 150 -4.40 10.44 -31.19
CA LEU A 150 -5.49 10.80 -32.11
C LEU A 150 -5.28 12.19 -32.72
N TRP A 151 -4.81 13.14 -31.93
CA TRP A 151 -4.57 14.51 -32.41
C TRP A 151 -3.41 14.59 -33.41
N GLU A 152 -2.38 13.77 -33.24
CA GLU A 152 -1.32 13.60 -34.23
C GLU A 152 -1.86 13.06 -35.55
N GLY A 153 -2.71 12.02 -35.53
CA GLY A 153 -3.28 11.43 -36.74
C GLY A 153 -4.22 12.35 -37.52
N VAL A 154 -4.83 13.35 -36.87
CA VAL A 154 -5.71 14.33 -37.55
C VAL A 154 -4.93 15.45 -38.24
N ASN A 155 -3.70 15.76 -37.79
CA ASN A 155 -2.89 16.86 -38.33
C ASN A 155 -1.78 16.43 -39.30
N GLN A 156 -1.74 15.14 -39.66
CA GLN A 156 -0.92 14.60 -40.76
C GLN A 156 -1.71 14.61 -42.08
#